data_AF-W1YJA7-F1
#
_entry.id   AF-W1YJA7-F1
#
_cell.length_a   1.000
_cell.length_b   1.000
_cell.length_c   1.000
_cell.angle_alpha   90.00
_cell.angle_beta   90.00
_cell.angle_gamma   90.00
#
_symmetry.space_group_name_H-M   'P 1'
#
loop_
_entity.id
_entity.type
_entity.pdbx_description
1 polymer ?
#
loop_
_entity_poly.entity_id
_entity_poly.type
_entity_poly.pdbx_seq_one_letter_code
_entity_poly.pdbx_strand_id
1 'polypeptide(L)'
;DEMKYDMCGAAAVYGVMRMVAELQLPINVIGVLAGCENMPGGRAYRPGDVLTTMSGQTVEVLNTDAEGRLVLCDVLTYVERFEPEAVIDVATL
;
A
#
# COMPACT_ATOMS: atom_id res chain seq x y z
N ASP A 1 -9.62 6.02 17.98
CA ASP A 1 -9.04 7.30 17.52
C ASP A 1 -7.63 7.25 16.96
N GLU A 2 -6.85 6.19 17.21
CA GLU A 2 -5.46 6.10 16.69
C GLU A 2 -5.38 5.54 15.26
N MET A 3 -6.32 4.70 14.82
CA MET A 3 -6.27 4.09 13.48
C MET A 3 -6.44 5.07 12.31
N LYS A 4 -6.77 6.34 12.57
CA LYS A 4 -6.66 7.40 11.55
C LYS A 4 -5.21 7.61 11.08
N TYR A 5 -4.23 7.16 11.87
CA TYR A 5 -2.82 7.21 11.55
C TYR A 5 -2.35 6.03 10.71
N ASP A 6 -3.23 5.08 10.36
CA ASP A 6 -2.86 3.92 9.54
C ASP A 6 -2.51 4.27 8.07
N MET A 7 -2.73 5.53 7.70
CA MET A 7 -2.30 6.12 6.44
C MET A 7 -0.97 6.89 6.53
N CYS A 8 -0.30 6.89 7.69
CA CYS A 8 0.92 7.67 7.90
C CYS A 8 2.06 7.24 6.96
N GLY A 9 2.11 5.97 6.54
CA GLY A 9 3.06 5.52 5.51
C GLY A 9 2.88 6.25 4.19
N ALA A 10 1.65 6.33 3.69
CA ALA A 10 1.32 7.11 2.49
C ALA A 10 1.55 8.62 2.69
N ALA A 11 1.24 9.16 3.88
CA ALA A 11 1.50 10.55 4.22
C ALA A 11 3.01 10.89 4.17
N ALA A 12 3.86 9.99 4.68
CA ALA A 12 5.31 10.13 4.63
C ALA A 12 5.83 10.14 3.19
N VAL A 13 5.36 9.20 2.35
CA VAL A 13 5.71 9.16 0.91
C VAL A 13 5.30 10.45 0.22
N TYR A 14 4.09 10.97 0.47
CA TYR A 14 3.66 12.26 -0.07
C TYR A 14 4.61 13.40 0.34
N GLY A 15 4.98 13.47 1.62
CA GLY A 15 5.92 14.46 2.13
C GLY A 15 7.29 14.37 1.46
N VAL A 16 7.82 13.16 1.25
CA VAL A 16 9.07 12.94 0.51
C VAL A 16 8.95 13.44 -0.93
N MET A 17 7.88 13.10 -1.63
CA MET A 17 7.67 13.54 -3.02
C MET A 17 7.59 15.07 -3.14
N ARG A 18 6.97 15.74 -2.16
CA ARG A 18 6.96 17.21 -2.05
C ARG A 18 8.39 17.76 -1.92
N MET A 19 9.20 17.20 -1.03
CA MET A 19 10.59 17.64 -0.83
C MET A 19 11.46 17.39 -2.06
N VAL A 20 11.32 16.23 -2.73
CA VAL A 20 12.04 15.92 -3.96
C VAL A 20 11.76 16.98 -5.04
N ALA A 21 10.50 17.37 -5.21
CA ALA A 21 10.11 18.39 -6.17
C ALA A 21 10.61 19.80 -5.78
N GLU A 22 10.51 20.17 -4.50
CA GLU A 22 10.94 21.50 -4.00
C GLU A 22 12.47 21.68 -4.06
N LEU A 23 13.24 20.61 -3.82
CA LEU A 23 14.70 20.63 -3.92
C LEU A 23 15.22 20.47 -5.34
N GLN A 24 14.34 20.21 -6.32
CA GLN A 24 14.69 19.98 -7.72
C GLN A 24 15.79 18.91 -7.89
N LEU A 25 15.68 17.81 -7.14
CA LEU A 25 16.69 16.76 -7.18
C LEU A 25 16.76 16.16 -8.60
N PRO A 26 17.96 15.95 -9.17
CA PRO A 26 18.12 15.44 -10.53
C PRO A 26 17.99 13.90 -10.56
N ILE A 27 16.91 13.37 -9.98
CA ILE A 27 16.61 11.94 -9.90
C ILE A 27 15.16 11.68 -10.31
N ASN A 28 14.91 10.51 -10.89
CA ASN A 28 13.56 10.07 -11.20
C ASN A 28 12.99 9.30 -10.00
N VAL A 29 11.87 9.77 -9.45
CA VAL A 29 11.19 9.13 -8.32
C VAL A 29 9.72 8.97 -8.67
N ILE A 30 9.18 7.77 -8.44
CA ILE A 30 7.77 7.46 -8.63
C ILE A 30 7.16 7.23 -7.24
N GLY A 31 6.21 8.08 -6.85
CA GLY A 31 5.44 7.91 -5.62
C GLY A 31 4.11 7.21 -5.90
N VAL A 32 3.87 6.07 -5.25
CA VAL A 32 2.58 5.36 -5.31
C VAL A 32 1.96 5.36 -3.92
N LEU A 33 0.70 5.80 -3.84
CA LEU A 33 -0.06 5.89 -2.60
C LEU A 33 -1.33 5.07 -2.77
N ALA A 34 -1.48 4.02 -1.96
CA ALA A 34 -2.72 3.27 -1.89
C ALA A 34 -3.52 3.67 -0.65
N GLY A 35 -4.83 3.82 -0.82
CA GLY A 35 -5.73 4.20 0.26
C GLY A 35 -7.05 3.47 0.15
N CYS A 36 -7.53 2.98 1.29
CA CYS A 36 -8.84 2.39 1.50
C CYS A 36 -9.23 2.54 2.96
N GLU A 37 -10.50 2.28 3.29
CA GLU A 37 -10.94 2.11 4.67
C GLU A 37 -11.17 0.62 4.96
N ASN A 38 -10.72 0.15 6.12
CA ASN A 38 -11.02 -1.19 6.62
C ASN A 38 -12.27 -1.13 7.52
N MET A 39 -13.43 -1.45 6.96
CA MET A 39 -14.72 -1.29 7.63
C MET A 39 -15.53 -2.60 7.66
N PRO A 40 -16.19 -2.92 8.79
CA PRO A 40 -17.12 -4.03 8.83
C PRO A 40 -18.38 -3.73 7.99
N GLY A 41 -18.90 -4.73 7.30
CA GLY A 41 -20.12 -4.61 6.51
C GLY A 41 -20.51 -5.92 5.85
N GLY A 42 -21.72 -5.98 5.28
CA GLY A 42 -22.24 -7.20 4.64
C GLY A 42 -21.47 -7.68 3.41
N ARG A 43 -20.53 -6.87 2.90
CA ARG A 43 -19.61 -7.18 1.79
C ARG A 43 -18.13 -7.08 2.19
N ALA A 44 -17.84 -6.96 3.49
CA ALA A 44 -16.47 -6.93 3.97
C ALA A 44 -15.83 -8.32 3.84
N TYR A 45 -14.50 -8.36 3.84
CA TYR A 45 -13.76 -9.62 3.91
C TYR A 45 -14.10 -10.38 5.18
N ARG A 46 -14.02 -11.70 5.10
CA ARG A 46 -14.25 -12.61 6.23
C ARG A 46 -13.01 -13.48 6.43
N PRO A 47 -12.70 -13.86 7.68
CA PRO A 47 -11.73 -14.92 7.93
C PRO A 47 -12.06 -16.17 7.11
N GLY A 48 -11.06 -16.67 6.37
CA GLY A 48 -11.17 -17.81 5.45
C GLY A 48 -11.53 -17.45 4.00
N ASP A 49 -11.82 -16.17 3.68
CA ASP A 49 -11.95 -15.76 2.28
C ASP A 49 -10.60 -15.93 1.56
N VAL A 50 -10.64 -16.41 0.31
CA VAL A 50 -9.45 -16.56 -0.54
C VAL A 50 -9.51 -15.53 -1.66
N LEU A 51 -8.55 -14.61 -1.66
CA LEU A 51 -8.44 -13.53 -2.64
C LEU A 51 -7.42 -13.90 -3.70
N THR A 52 -7.64 -13.46 -4.94
CA THR A 52 -6.63 -13.49 -6.01
C THR A 52 -5.97 -12.11 -6.09
N THR A 53 -4.66 -12.05 -5.92
CA THR A 53 -3.86 -10.81 -5.98
C THR A 53 -3.59 -10.42 -7.42
N MET A 54 -3.09 -9.20 -7.62
CA MET A 54 -2.64 -8.70 -8.92
C MET A 54 -1.51 -9.58 -9.52
N SER A 55 -0.68 -10.20 -8.68
CA SER A 55 0.36 -11.14 -9.15
C SER A 55 -0.21 -12.48 -9.66
N GLY A 56 -1.51 -12.70 -9.51
CA GLY A 56 -2.19 -13.96 -9.85
C GLY A 56 -2.08 -15.04 -8.77
N GLN A 57 -1.42 -14.74 -7.64
CA GLN A 57 -1.35 -15.64 -6.49
C GLN A 57 -2.64 -15.57 -5.68
N THR A 58 -2.91 -16.61 -4.91
CA THR A 58 -4.06 -16.64 -3.99
C THR A 58 -3.60 -16.45 -2.54
N VAL A 59 -4.34 -15.65 -1.77
CA VAL A 59 -4.10 -15.41 -0.35
C VAL A 59 -5.34 -15.75 0.45
N GLU A 60 -5.20 -16.61 1.46
CA GLU A 60 -6.24 -16.85 2.46
C GLU A 60 -6.17 -15.77 3.55
N VAL A 61 -7.29 -15.08 3.77
CA VAL A 61 -7.42 -14.04 4.79
C VAL A 61 -7.73 -14.70 6.13
N LEU A 62 -6.73 -14.93 6.98
CA LEU A 62 -6.96 -15.47 8.32
C LEU A 62 -7.38 -14.40 9.34
N ASN A 63 -6.93 -13.15 9.14
CA ASN A 63 -7.29 -12.00 9.94
C ASN A 63 -7.52 -10.79 9.02
N THR A 64 -8.69 -10.17 9.12
CA THR A 64 -9.08 -9.01 8.32
C THR A 64 -8.43 -7.71 8.79
N ASP A 65 -7.85 -7.70 9.99
CA ASP A 65 -7.02 -6.62 10.55
C ASP A 65 -5.54 -6.73 10.11
N ALA A 66 -5.26 -7.64 9.17
CA ALA A 66 -3.98 -7.74 8.47
C ALA A 66 -4.14 -7.28 7.01
N GLU A 67 -4.93 -6.23 6.79
CA GLU A 67 -5.25 -5.64 5.48
C GLU A 67 -4.06 -4.93 4.84
N GLY A 68 -3.18 -4.31 5.63
CA GLY A 68 -2.10 -3.48 5.09
C GLY A 68 -1.21 -4.25 4.10
N ARG A 69 -0.89 -5.51 4.42
CA ARG A 69 -0.10 -6.39 3.53
C ARG A 69 -0.88 -6.87 2.30
N LEU A 70 -2.22 -6.94 2.38
CA LEU A 70 -3.07 -7.29 1.23
C LEU A 70 -3.11 -6.14 0.23
N VAL A 71 -3.15 -4.90 0.71
CA VAL A 71 -3.04 -3.72 -0.16
C VAL A 71 -1.63 -3.63 -0.74
N LEU A 72 -0.59 -3.80 0.09
CA LEU A 72 0.80 -3.64 -0.35
C LEU A 72 1.23 -4.69 -1.39
N CYS A 73 0.75 -5.93 -1.32
CA CYS A 73 1.17 -6.94 -2.32
C CYS A 73 0.73 -6.55 -3.74
N ASP A 74 -0.47 -5.98 -3.89
CA ASP A 74 -0.96 -5.47 -5.16
C ASP A 74 -0.24 -4.19 -5.58
N VAL A 75 0.09 -3.30 -4.64
CA VAL A 75 0.88 -2.09 -4.92
C VAL A 75 2.29 -2.42 -5.39
N LEU A 76 2.95 -3.38 -4.75
CA LEU A 76 4.30 -3.82 -5.13
C LEU A 76 4.27 -4.47 -6.51
N THR A 77 3.29 -5.34 -6.78
CA THR A 77 3.06 -5.89 -8.13
C THR A 77 2.79 -4.78 -9.15
N TYR A 78 2.02 -3.76 -8.78
CA TYR A 78 1.74 -2.61 -9.64
C TYR A 78 3.03 -1.85 -9.98
N VAL A 79 3.92 -1.63 -9.01
CA VAL A 79 5.14 -0.84 -9.17
C VAL A 79 6.16 -1.49 -10.10
N GLU A 80 6.20 -2.83 -10.20
CA GLU A 80 7.11 -3.55 -11.09
C GLU A 80 7.03 -3.09 -12.56
N ARG A 81 5.86 -2.62 -13.01
CA ARG A 81 5.65 -2.13 -14.39
C ARG A 81 6.55 -0.95 -14.77
N PHE A 82 7.08 -0.22 -13.79
CA PHE A 82 7.93 0.95 -14.01
C PHE A 82 9.42 0.60 -14.06
N GLU A 83 9.77 -0.68 -13.93
CA GLU A 83 11.15 -1.17 -13.93
C GLU A 83 12.07 -0.37 -12.98
N PRO A 84 11.69 -0.18 -11.69
CA PRO A 84 12.46 0.65 -10.78
C PRO A 84 13.79 -0.01 -10.40
N GLU A 85 14.83 0.79 -10.19
CA GLU A 85 16.12 0.31 -9.67
C GLU A 85 16.01 -0.13 -8.19
N ALA A 86 15.14 0.53 -7.42
CA ALA A 86 14.86 0.21 -6.03
C ALA A 86 13.40 0.54 -5.68
N VAL A 87 12.83 -0.24 -4.76
CA VAL A 87 11.50 -0.02 -4.20
C VAL A 87 11.62 0.16 -2.69
N ILE A 88 10.96 1.18 -2.15
CA ILE A 88 10.90 1.48 -0.72
C ILE A 88 9.42 1.54 -0.35
N ASP A 89 8.97 0.64 0.52
CA ASP A 89 7.64 0.70 1.13
C ASP A 89 7.71 1.33 2.53
N VAL A 90 6.65 2.04 2.91
CA VAL A 90 6.50 2.65 4.23
C VAL A 90 5.08 2.39 4.69
N ALA A 91 4.91 1.67 5.80
CA ALA A 91 3.61 1.30 6.34
C ALA A 91 3.62 1.24 7.87
N THR A 92 2.45 1.41 8.46
CA THR A 92 2.15 1.20 9.89
C THR A 92 1.62 -0.21 10.10
N LEU A 93 2.40 -1.22 9.70
CA LEU A 93 1.97 -2.63 9.55
C LEU A 93 1.88 -3.43 10.86
#